data_AF-A0A0C3ACX9-F1
#
_entry.id   AF-A0A0C3ACX9-F1
#
_cell.length_a   1.000
_cell.length_b   1.000
_cell.length_c   1.000
_cell.angle_alpha   90.00
_cell.angle_beta   90.00
_cell.angle_gamma   90.00
#
_symmetry.space_group_name_H-M   'P 1'
#
loop_
_entity.id
_entity.type
_entity.pdbx_description
1 polymer ?
#
loop_
_entity_poly.entity_id
_entity_poly.type
_entity_poly.pdbx_seq_one_letter_code
_entity_poly.pdbx_strand_id
1 'polypeptide(L)' 'MTTSTVGLLAGLLLGVAAAAGGFTGFLIALVLGVIGYLVGGQRDGEFDLGVMLKGRGRG' A
#
# COMPACT_ATOMS: atom_id res chain seq x y z
N MET A 1 -10.80 -10.64 -1.06
CA MET A 1 -9.79 -10.97 -0.02
C MET A 1 -10.17 -10.22 1.26
N THR A 2 -9.98 -10.80 2.44
CA THR A 2 -10.32 -10.09 3.70
C THR A 2 -9.25 -9.04 4.01
N THR A 3 -9.61 -7.95 4.68
CA THR A 3 -8.67 -6.89 5.11
C THR A 3 -7.48 -7.47 5.89
N SER A 4 -7.73 -8.51 6.69
CA SER A 4 -6.69 -9.22 7.43
C SER A 4 -5.70 -9.95 6.52
N THR A 5 -6.16 -10.60 5.44
CA THR A 5 -5.28 -11.23 4.45
C THR A 5 -4.43 -10.20 3.72
N VAL A 6 -5.01 -9.04 3.37
CA VAL A 6 -4.26 -7.95 2.73
C VAL A 6 -3.18 -7.41 3.67
N GLY A 7 -3.51 -7.17 4.94
CA GLY A 7 -2.56 -6.75 5.96
C GLY A 7 -1.43 -7.74 6.19
N LEU A 8 -1.74 -9.05 6.21
CA LEU A 8 -0.74 -10.12 6.34
C LEU A 8 0.24 -10.10 5.16
N LEU A 9 -0.27 -10.04 3.93
CA LEU A 9 0.56 -10.02 2.73
C LEU A 9 1.43 -8.75 2.67
N ALA A 10 0.86 -7.59 2.98
CA ALA A 10 1.60 -6.33 3.02
C ALA A 10 2.75 -6.39 4.04
N GLY A 11 2.49 -6.89 5.26
CA GLY A 11 3.50 -7.03 6.31
C GLY A 11 4.59 -8.03 5.96
N LEU A 12 4.23 -9.18 5.37
CA LEU A 12 5.19 -10.18 4.93
C LEU A 12 6.13 -9.63 3.85
N LEU A 13 5.59 -8.92 2.86
CA LEU A 13 6.39 -8.29 1.80
C LEU A 13 7.31 -7.20 2.34
N LEU A 14 6.84 -6.39 3.29
CA LEU A 14 7.67 -5.37 3.97
C LEU A 14 8.82 -6.02 4.74
N GLY A 15 8.56 -7.12 5.45
CA GLY A 15 9.57 -7.89 6.18
C GLY A 15 10.62 -8.49 5.24
N VAL A 16 10.20 -9.03 4.08
CA VAL A 16 11.13 -9.53 3.05
C VAL A 16 12.00 -8.40 2.48
N ALA A 17 11.42 -7.23 2.21
CA ALA A 17 12.19 -6.08 1.74
C ALA A 17 13.25 -5.61 2.76
N ALA A 18 12.87 -5.57 4.04
CA ALA A 18 13.78 -5.26 5.14
C ALA A 18 14.89 -6.31 5.29
N ALA A 19 14.57 -7.59 5.14
CA ALA A 19 15.56 -8.67 5.22
C ALA A 19 16.53 -8.68 4.03
N ALA A 20 16.04 -8.41 2.82
CA ALA A 20 16.84 -8.45 1.60
C ALA A 20 17.78 -7.25 1.42
N GLY A 21 17.35 -6.05 1.83
CA GLY A 21 18.11 -4.82 1.60
C GLY A 21 18.33 -3.95 2.85
N GLY A 22 18.01 -4.47 4.04
CA GLY A 22 18.08 -3.71 5.28
C GLY A 22 17.09 -2.54 5.30
N PHE A 23 17.42 -1.50 6.07
CA PHE A 23 16.58 -0.30 6.19
C PHE A 23 16.42 0.46 4.86
N THR A 24 17.50 0.59 4.08
CA THR A 24 17.46 1.27 2.79
C THR A 24 16.62 0.51 1.76
N GLY A 25 16.76 -0.82 1.69
CA GLY A 25 15.93 -1.66 0.82
C GLY A 25 14.45 -1.61 1.19
N PHE A 26 14.15 -1.61 2.49
CA PHE A 26 12.80 -1.37 2.99
C PHE A 26 12.22 -0.01 2.54
N LEU A 27 12.97 1.08 2.68
CA LEU A 27 12.51 2.41 2.27
C LEU A 27 12.25 2.48 0.76
N ILE A 28 13.14 1.91 -0.04
CA ILE A 28 12.97 1.83 -1.50
C ILE A 28 11.71 1.04 -1.85
N ALA A 29 11.51 -0.13 -1.22
CA ALA A 29 10.33 -0.97 -1.45
C ALA A 29 9.03 -0.27 -1.02
N LEU A 30 9.05 0.45 0.10
CA LEU A 30 7.92 1.24 0.58
C LEU A 30 7.55 2.33 -0.43
N VAL A 31 8.53 3.10 -0.90
CA VAL A 31 8.31 4.17 -1.88
C VAL A 31 7.79 3.61 -3.20
N LEU A 32 8.41 2.54 -3.73
CA LEU A 32 7.95 1.87 -4.94
C LEU A 32 6.54 1.29 -4.79
N GLY A 33 6.23 0.69 -3.64
CA GLY A 33 4.90 0.16 -3.34
C GLY A 33 3.83 1.25 -3.32
N VAL A 34 4.11 2.40 -2.69
CA VAL A 34 3.20 3.56 -2.69
C VAL A 34 3.01 4.11 -4.09
N ILE A 35 4.09 4.26 -4.87
CA ILE A 35 4.01 4.75 -6.25
C ILE A 35 3.20 3.77 -7.11
N GLY A 36 3.47 2.47 -7.02
CA GLY A 36 2.73 1.44 -7.74
C GLY A 36 1.25 1.41 -7.39
N TYR A 37 0.92 1.57 -6.11
CA TYR A 37 -0.46 1.68 -5.64
C TYR A 37 -1.18 2.91 -6.20
N LEU A 38 -0.52 4.08 -6.17
CA LEU A 38 -1.08 5.32 -6.73
C LEU A 38 -1.28 5.23 -8.25
N VAL A 39 -0.29 4.73 -8.98
CA VAL A 39 -0.35 4.59 -10.44
C VAL A 39 -1.37 3.54 -10.85
N GLY A 40 -1.40 2.39 -10.18
CA GLY A 40 -2.40 1.34 -10.40
C GLY A 40 -3.81 1.87 -10.14
N GLY A 41 -3.98 2.61 -9.04
CA GLY A 41 -5.27 3.19 -8.74
C GLY A 41 -5.75 4.23 -9.75
N GLN A 42 -4.84 5.05 -10.28
CA GLN A 42 -5.19 5.98 -11.37
C GLN A 42 -5.61 5.26 -12.66
N ARG A 43 -5.07 4.06 -12.93
CA ARG A 43 -5.39 3.27 -14.15
C ARG A 43 -6.73 2.57 -14.06
N ASP A 44 -7.12 2.12 -12.87
CA ASP A 44 -8.37 1.36 -12.69
C ASP A 44 -9.63 2.24 -12.75
N GLY A 45 -9.51 3.57 -12.70
CA GLY A 45 -10.65 4.49 -12.77
C GLY A 45 -11.62 4.42 -11.57
N GLU A 46 -11.39 3.47 -10.66
CA GLU A 46 -12.22 3.17 -9.47
C GLU A 46 -11.58 3.64 -8.16
N PHE A 47 -10.30 4.04 -8.18
CA PHE A 47 -9.71 4.79 -7.07
C PHE A 47 -10.19 6.23 -7.08
N ASP A 48 -11.45 6.42 -6.71
CA ASP A 48 -11.86 7.66 -6.08
C ASP A 48 -11.16 7.73 -4.72
N LEU A 49 -9.91 8.23 -4.74
CA LEU A 49 -9.16 8.68 -3.57
C LEU A 49 -10.02 9.63 -2.69
N GLY A 50 -11.10 10.19 -3.26
CA GLY A 50 -12.14 10.91 -2.55
C GLY A 50 -12.91 10.07 -1.54
N VAL A 51 -13.29 8.80 -1.78
CA VAL A 51 -14.14 8.04 -0.84
C VAL A 51 -13.35 7.52 0.36
N MET A 52 -12.11 7.06 0.16
CA MET A 52 -11.22 6.65 1.26
C MET A 52 -10.76 7.83 2.12
N LEU A 53 -10.64 9.04 1.57
CA LEU A 53 -10.35 10.26 2.34
C LEU A 53 -11.61 10.91 2.94
N LYS A 54 -12.79 10.75 2.31
CA LYS A 54 -14.08 11.33 2.73
C LYS A 54 -14.87 10.45 3.71
N GLY A 55 -14.54 9.17 3.84
CA GLY A 55 -15.10 8.28 4.88
C GLY A 55 -14.72 8.65 6.32
N ARG A 56 -13.84 9.64 6.50
CA ARG A 56 -13.50 10.24 7.80
C ARG A 56 -14.30 11.53 8.08
N GLY A 57 -15.39 11.75 7.35
CA GLY A 57 -16.31 12.87 7.54
C GLY A 57 -17.73 12.40 7.86
N ARG A 58 -18.04 12.37 9.17
CA ARG A 58 -19.38 12.44 9.81
C ARG A 58 -20.10 11.11 10.09
N GLY A 59 -20.45 10.97 11.37
CA GLY A 59 -21.13 9.87 12.04
C GLY A 59 -20.72 9.87 13.50
#